data_AF-A0A949CI54-F1
#
_entry.id   AF-A0A949CI54-F1
#
_cell.length_a   1.000
_cell.length_b   1.000
_cell.length_c   1.000
_cell.angle_alpha   90.00
_cell.angle_beta   90.00
_cell.angle_gamma   90.00
#
_symmetry.space_group_name_H-M   'P 1'
#
loop_
_entity.id
_entity.type
_entity.pdbx_description
1 polymer ?
#
loop_
_entity_poly.entity_id
_entity_poly.type
_entity_poly.pdbx_seq_one_letter_code
_entity_poly.pdbx_strand_id
1 'polypeptide(L)'
;MVPSLLHQVGQWLDRFGEALNRWESLLQQVEAAYIQSDCAAILELSKQGDSVHSEIDACKRDRLELLEQAHQAGVPVRQLKDLAVQLDGHWPALWTHRIAQLELQLNRIQRLSMALWVGAFQSKSTVAEMLLILATGKSDTATYSPSESHSFEGGQLVNEAA
;
A
#
# COMPACT_ATOMS: atom_id res chain seq x y z
N MET A 1 7.38 -27.75 26.05
CA MET A 1 7.45 -27.39 24.61
C MET A 1 6.20 -26.67 24.12
N VAL A 2 4.98 -27.16 24.41
CA VAL A 2 3.75 -26.43 24.08
C VAL A 2 3.67 -25.01 24.70
N PRO A 3 4.06 -24.78 25.98
CA PRO A 3 4.00 -23.43 26.57
C PRO A 3 4.95 -22.41 25.93
N SER A 4 6.12 -22.86 25.45
CA SER A 4 7.10 -21.98 24.80
C SER A 4 6.66 -21.57 23.41
N LEU A 5 6.09 -22.51 22.62
CA LEU A 5 5.52 -22.22 21.31
C LEU A 5 4.37 -21.21 21.42
N LEU A 6 3.47 -21.41 22.39
CA LEU A 6 2.37 -20.47 22.63
C LEU A 6 2.91 -19.08 22.96
N HIS A 7 3.85 -18.97 23.90
CA HIS A 7 4.44 -17.67 24.25
C HIS A 7 5.03 -16.94 23.02
N GLN A 8 5.75 -17.66 22.17
CA GLN A 8 6.31 -17.09 20.94
C GLN A 8 5.25 -16.66 19.93
N VAL A 9 4.16 -17.42 19.77
CA VAL A 9 3.01 -17.02 18.93
C VAL A 9 2.37 -15.73 19.46
N GLY A 10 2.21 -15.60 20.79
CA GLY A 10 1.71 -14.38 21.41
C GLY A 10 2.59 -13.17 21.10
N GLN A 11 3.91 -13.29 21.31
CA GLN A 11 4.88 -12.23 20.97
C GLN A 11 4.86 -11.88 19.47
N TRP A 12 4.72 -12.88 18.61
CA TRP A 12 4.62 -12.67 17.17
C TRP A 12 3.35 -11.88 16.80
N LEU A 13 2.20 -12.21 17.40
CA LEU A 13 0.94 -11.49 17.18
C LEU A 13 1.03 -10.02 17.61
N ASP A 14 1.71 -9.75 18.73
CA ASP A 14 1.94 -8.38 19.23
C ASP A 14 2.83 -7.59 18.25
N ARG A 15 4.02 -8.12 17.93
CA ARG A 15 4.99 -7.48 17.04
C ARG A 15 4.44 -7.25 15.64
N PHE A 16 3.78 -8.25 15.06
CA PHE A 16 3.21 -8.13 13.73
C PHE A 16 2.07 -7.11 13.70
N GLY A 17 1.19 -7.11 14.71
CA GLY A 17 0.13 -6.11 14.81
C GLY A 17 0.66 -4.69 14.94
N GLU A 18 1.71 -4.48 15.72
CA GLU A 18 2.36 -3.17 15.85
C GLU A 18 3.00 -2.71 14.52
N ALA A 19 3.67 -3.62 13.81
CA ALA A 19 4.24 -3.32 12.50
C ALA A 19 3.16 -2.95 11.47
N LEU A 20 2.03 -3.68 11.46
CA LEU A 20 0.90 -3.36 10.58
C LEU A 20 0.24 -2.02 10.93
N ASN A 21 0.08 -1.69 12.21
CA ASN A 21 -0.44 -0.39 12.63
C ASN A 21 0.45 0.77 12.16
N ARG A 22 1.77 0.63 12.32
CA ARG A 22 2.73 1.63 11.84
C ARG A 22 2.68 1.76 10.31
N TRP A 23 2.58 0.64 9.60
CA TRP A 23 2.46 0.66 8.15
C TRP A 23 1.16 1.32 7.66
N GLU A 24 0.02 0.97 8.25
CA GLU A 24 -1.28 1.56 7.93
C GLU A 24 -1.26 3.08 8.19
N SER A 25 -0.70 3.52 9.33
CA SER A 25 -0.56 4.93 9.65
C SER A 25 0.36 5.66 8.67
N LEU A 26 1.46 5.06 8.25
CA LEU A 26 2.38 5.64 7.28
C LEU A 26 1.69 5.81 5.92
N LEU A 27 0.95 4.80 5.46
CA LEU A 27 0.20 4.89 4.21
C LEU A 27 -0.87 5.99 4.25
N GLN A 28 -1.57 6.15 5.38
CA GLN A 28 -2.54 7.25 5.56
C GLN A 28 -1.87 8.63 5.52
N GLN A 29 -0.68 8.75 6.11
CA GLN A 29 0.10 9.99 6.04
C GLN A 29 0.58 10.28 4.61
N VAL A 30 0.99 9.25 3.87
CA VAL A 30 1.36 9.38 2.45
C VAL A 30 0.16 9.81 1.62
N GLU A 31 -1.03 9.24 1.85
CA GLU A 31 -2.27 9.65 1.19
C GLU A 31 -2.59 11.14 1.46
N ALA A 32 -2.49 11.56 2.73
CA ALA A 32 -2.70 12.95 3.10
C ALA A 32 -1.68 13.90 2.42
N ALA A 33 -0.41 13.50 2.35
CA ALA A 33 0.64 14.27 1.68
C ALA A 33 0.41 14.36 0.17
N TYR A 34 -0.08 13.28 -0.47
CA TYR A 34 -0.50 13.27 -1.87
C TYR A 34 -1.63 14.27 -2.14
N ILE A 35 -2.66 14.29 -1.29
CA ILE A 35 -3.79 15.23 -1.42
C ILE A 35 -3.30 16.68 -1.30
N GLN A 36 -2.31 16.94 -0.44
CA GLN A 36 -1.73 18.26 -0.23
C GLN A 36 -0.65 18.63 -1.26
N SER A 37 -0.30 17.72 -2.18
CA SER A 37 0.81 17.87 -3.12
C SER A 37 2.16 18.17 -2.43
N ASP A 38 2.35 17.69 -1.20
CA ASP A 38 3.58 17.86 -0.43
C ASP A 38 4.61 16.79 -0.81
N CYS A 39 5.34 17.06 -1.90
CA CYS A 39 6.37 16.16 -2.42
C CYS A 39 7.50 15.89 -1.40
N ALA A 40 7.81 16.84 -0.52
CA ALA A 40 8.87 16.68 0.47
C ALA A 40 8.44 15.69 1.56
N ALA A 41 7.20 15.81 2.05
CA ALA A 41 6.62 14.86 3.00
C ALA A 41 6.51 13.46 2.40
N ILE A 42 6.08 13.31 1.14
CA ILE A 42 6.01 12.00 0.46
C ILE A 42 7.38 11.33 0.44
N LEU A 43 8.42 12.08 0.05
CA LEU A 43 9.78 11.54 -0.04
C LEU A 43 10.31 11.12 1.34
N GLU A 44 10.04 11.90 2.39
CA GLU A 44 10.47 11.53 3.74
C GLU A 44 9.72 10.31 4.29
N LEU A 45 8.39 10.27 4.13
CA LEU A 45 7.57 9.14 4.54
C LEU A 45 7.95 7.85 3.80
N SER A 46 8.34 7.93 2.53
CA SER A 46 8.81 6.76 1.77
C SER A 46 10.04 6.11 2.39
N LYS A 47 11.00 6.90 2.91
CA LYS A 47 12.19 6.36 3.59
C LYS A 47 11.83 5.66 4.89
N GLN A 48 10.88 6.20 5.64
CA GLN A 48 10.38 5.57 6.86
C GLN A 48 9.70 4.23 6.54
N GLY A 49 9.08 4.13 5.35
CA GLY A 49 8.45 2.92 4.85
C GLY A 49 9.40 1.74 4.75
N ASP A 50 10.65 1.95 4.34
CA ASP A 50 11.65 0.88 4.20
C ASP A 50 11.92 0.16 5.54
N SER A 51 11.98 0.91 6.64
CA SER A 51 12.17 0.34 7.98
C SER A 51 10.99 -0.55 8.37
N VAL A 52 9.76 -0.04 8.20
CA VAL A 52 8.55 -0.79 8.55
C VAL A 52 8.40 -2.04 7.66
N HIS A 53 8.76 -1.93 6.38
CA HIS A 53 8.75 -3.08 5.46
C HIS A 53 9.73 -4.16 5.91
N SER A 54 10.94 -3.78 6.33
CA SER A 54 11.94 -4.71 6.86
C SER A 54 11.43 -5.46 8.10
N GLU A 55 10.74 -4.76 9.00
CA GLU A 55 10.13 -5.37 10.18
C GLU A 55 9.00 -6.34 9.83
N ILE A 56 8.15 -5.99 8.85
CA ILE A 56 7.09 -6.88 8.35
C ILE A 56 7.70 -8.13 7.72
N ASP A 57 8.78 -8.01 6.95
CA ASP A 57 9.46 -9.15 6.34
C ASP A 57 10.18 -10.03 7.37
N ALA A 58 10.72 -9.44 8.45
CA ALA A 58 11.18 -10.20 9.61
C ALA A 58 10.03 -10.99 10.24
N CYS A 59 8.88 -10.36 10.50
CA CYS A 59 7.71 -11.05 11.06
C CYS A 59 7.20 -12.19 10.16
N LYS A 60 7.26 -12.04 8.83
CA LYS A 60 6.91 -13.13 7.89
C LYS A 60 7.84 -14.32 8.03
N ARG A 61 9.16 -14.09 8.19
CA ARG A 61 10.14 -15.15 8.43
C ARG A 61 9.92 -15.82 9.78
N ASP A 62 9.76 -15.03 10.84
CA ASP A 62 9.46 -15.53 12.19
C ASP A 62 8.22 -16.44 12.18
N ARG A 63 7.17 -16.08 11.41
CA ARG A 63 5.98 -16.92 11.25
C ARG A 63 6.31 -18.29 10.66
N LEU A 64 7.15 -18.33 9.61
CA LEU A 64 7.53 -19.59 8.97
C LEU A 64 8.34 -20.47 9.94
N GLU A 65 9.24 -19.86 10.70
CA GLU A 65 10.01 -20.55 11.74
C GLU A 65 9.11 -21.13 12.83
N LEU A 66 8.08 -20.40 13.28
CA LEU A 66 7.10 -20.89 14.26
C LEU A 66 6.31 -22.10 13.74
N LEU A 67 5.90 -22.07 12.47
CA LEU A 67 5.17 -23.18 11.85
C LEU A 67 6.08 -24.40 11.68
N GLU A 68 7.35 -24.20 11.35
CA GLU A 68 8.33 -25.28 11.27
C GLU A 68 8.64 -25.88 12.65
N GLN A 69 8.76 -25.06 13.69
CA GLN A 69 8.90 -25.55 15.08
C GLN A 69 7.67 -26.34 15.52
N ALA A 70 6.47 -25.89 15.16
CA ALA A 70 5.24 -26.65 15.42
C ALA A 70 5.25 -28.00 14.70
N HIS A 71 5.70 -28.02 13.43
CA HIS A 71 5.86 -29.24 12.65
C HIS A 71 6.81 -30.23 13.32
N GLN A 72 7.99 -29.77 13.74
CA GLN A 72 8.99 -30.58 14.45
C GLN A 72 8.50 -31.07 15.82
N ALA A 73 7.60 -30.33 16.47
CA ALA A 73 6.93 -30.75 17.70
C ALA A 73 5.78 -31.75 17.50
N GLY A 74 5.56 -32.23 16.27
CA GLY A 74 4.53 -33.22 15.94
C GLY A 74 3.17 -32.62 15.57
N VAL A 75 3.08 -31.30 15.35
CA VAL A 75 1.86 -30.59 14.95
C VAL A 75 2.05 -30.01 13.54
N PRO A 76 1.87 -30.81 12.48
CA PRO A 76 2.08 -30.36 11.11
C PRO A 76 0.95 -29.43 10.66
N VAL A 77 1.20 -28.13 10.65
CA VAL A 77 0.24 -27.11 10.23
C VAL A 77 0.85 -26.16 9.22
N ARG A 78 0.01 -25.64 8.31
CA ARG A 78 0.44 -24.67 7.29
C ARG A 78 0.11 -23.24 7.68
N GLN A 79 -0.79 -23.05 8.64
CA GLN A 79 -1.27 -21.74 9.08
C GLN A 79 -1.43 -21.69 10.59
N LEU A 80 -1.30 -20.49 11.17
CA LEU A 80 -1.49 -20.28 12.61
C LEU A 80 -2.94 -20.56 13.05
N LYS A 81 -3.91 -20.41 12.14
CA LYS A 81 -5.31 -20.82 12.40
C LYS A 81 -5.45 -22.32 12.59
N ASP A 82 -4.74 -23.12 11.79
CA ASP A 82 -4.75 -24.58 11.93
C ASP A 82 -4.07 -25.00 13.25
N LEU A 83 -3.04 -24.25 13.66
CA LEU A 83 -2.40 -24.44 14.96
C LEU A 83 -3.37 -24.22 16.12
N ALA A 84 -4.28 -23.24 16.01
CA ALA A 84 -5.30 -22.99 17.02
C ALA A 84 -6.22 -24.19 17.24
N VAL A 85 -6.64 -24.85 16.14
CA VAL A 85 -7.50 -26.03 16.18
C VAL A 85 -6.78 -27.23 16.82
N GLN A 86 -5.50 -27.41 16.53
CA GLN A 86 -4.71 -28.51 17.10
C GLN A 86 -4.36 -28.30 18.57
N LEU A 87 -4.33 -27.04 19.03
CA LEU A 87 -3.99 -26.66 20.40
C LEU A 87 -5.22 -26.29 21.25
N ASP A 88 -6.44 -26.65 20.85
CA ASP A 88 -7.75 -26.20 21.39
C ASP A 88 -7.82 -26.06 22.94
N GLY A 89 -7.13 -26.93 23.70
CA GLY A 89 -7.08 -26.85 25.18
C GLY A 89 -6.04 -25.89 25.78
N HIS A 90 -5.08 -25.41 25.00
CA HIS A 90 -4.01 -24.49 25.41
C HIS A 90 -4.01 -23.18 24.60
N TRP A 91 -4.82 -23.10 23.54
CA TRP A 91 -4.94 -21.92 22.70
C TRP A 91 -5.76 -20.83 23.40
N PRO A 92 -5.21 -19.63 23.62
CA PRO A 92 -5.98 -18.54 24.20
C PRO A 92 -7.14 -18.13 23.26
N ALA A 93 -8.37 -18.18 23.77
CA ALA A 93 -9.58 -17.88 22.98
C ALA A 93 -9.52 -16.52 22.24
N LEU A 94 -8.84 -15.53 22.83
CA LEU A 94 -8.67 -14.19 22.23
C LEU A 94 -7.77 -14.19 20.99
N TRP A 95 -6.88 -15.17 20.81
CA TRP A 95 -5.91 -15.14 19.70
C TRP A 95 -6.53 -15.41 18.35
N THR A 96 -7.56 -16.24 18.26
CA THR A 96 -8.30 -16.45 17.02
C THR A 96 -8.93 -15.13 16.55
N HIS A 97 -9.49 -14.37 17.48
CA HIS A 97 -10.01 -13.03 17.20
C HIS A 97 -8.90 -12.06 16.78
N ARG A 98 -7.75 -12.06 17.47
CA ARG A 98 -6.60 -11.23 17.08
C ARG A 98 -6.08 -11.54 15.68
N ILE A 99 -5.98 -12.82 15.30
CA ILE A 99 -5.60 -13.22 13.94
C ILE A 99 -6.61 -12.67 12.92
N ALA A 100 -7.91 -12.82 13.19
CA ALA A 100 -8.94 -12.28 12.31
C ALA A 100 -8.85 -10.74 12.17
N GLN A 101 -8.54 -10.02 13.26
CA GLN A 101 -8.30 -8.58 13.20
C GLN A 101 -7.10 -8.20 12.34
N LEU A 102 -5.99 -8.95 12.43
CA LEU A 102 -4.80 -8.73 11.61
C LEU A 102 -5.10 -8.97 10.13
N GLU A 103 -5.90 -9.98 9.80
CA GLU A 103 -6.34 -10.22 8.42
C GLU A 103 -7.22 -9.09 7.89
N LEU A 104 -8.16 -8.59 8.69
CA LEU A 104 -8.97 -7.43 8.33
C LEU A 104 -8.08 -6.19 8.09
N GLN A 105 -7.08 -5.98 8.93
CA GLN A 105 -6.13 -4.90 8.78
C GLN A 105 -5.28 -5.03 7.51
N LEU A 106 -4.78 -6.23 7.20
CA LEU A 106 -4.06 -6.50 5.95
C LEU A 106 -4.92 -6.18 4.72
N ASN A 107 -6.20 -6.55 4.75
CA ASN A 107 -7.14 -6.20 3.67
C ASN A 107 -7.33 -4.68 3.53
N ARG A 108 -7.38 -3.92 4.64
CA ARG A 108 -7.43 -2.45 4.58
C ARG A 108 -6.17 -1.86 3.99
N ILE A 109 -5.00 -2.30 4.48
CA ILE A 109 -3.68 -1.90 3.98
C ILE A 109 -3.60 -2.15 2.48
N GLN A 110 -3.99 -3.34 2.00
CA GLN A 110 -3.96 -3.68 0.59
C GLN A 110 -4.80 -2.71 -0.26
N ARG A 111 -6.02 -2.39 0.18
CA ARG A 111 -6.88 -1.42 -0.52
C ARG A 111 -6.25 -0.03 -0.58
N LEU A 112 -5.70 0.43 0.55
CA LEU A 112 -5.03 1.73 0.63
C LEU A 112 -3.80 1.79 -0.26
N SER A 113 -2.95 0.76 -0.23
CA SER A 113 -1.78 0.66 -1.10
C SER A 113 -2.15 0.65 -2.58
N MET A 114 -3.21 -0.06 -2.97
CA MET A 114 -3.71 -0.04 -4.35
C MET A 114 -4.19 1.35 -4.77
N ALA A 115 -4.95 2.04 -3.91
CA ALA A 115 -5.43 3.39 -4.18
C ALA A 115 -4.27 4.39 -4.39
N LEU A 116 -3.28 4.37 -3.49
CA LEU A 116 -2.07 5.19 -3.59
C LEU A 116 -1.28 4.91 -4.88
N TRP A 117 -1.13 3.63 -5.24
CA TRP A 117 -0.43 3.25 -6.47
C TRP A 117 -1.15 3.76 -7.73
N VAL A 118 -2.48 3.63 -7.79
CA VAL A 118 -3.28 4.16 -8.91
C VAL A 118 -3.13 5.68 -8.99
N GLY A 119 -3.23 6.39 -7.86
CA GLY A 119 -3.06 7.84 -7.81
C GLY A 119 -1.68 8.27 -8.32
N ALA A 120 -0.62 7.64 -7.82
CA ALA A 120 0.75 7.92 -8.24
C ALA A 120 0.97 7.67 -9.74
N PHE A 121 0.39 6.59 -10.28
CA PHE A 121 0.48 6.26 -11.70
C PHE A 121 -0.22 7.30 -12.57
N GLN A 122 -1.42 7.73 -12.18
CA GLN A 122 -2.16 8.79 -12.88
C GLN A 122 -1.39 10.11 -12.87
N SER A 123 -0.86 10.53 -11.71
CA SER A 123 -0.04 11.75 -11.61
C SER A 123 1.17 11.69 -12.55
N LYS A 124 1.85 10.53 -12.62
CA LYS A 124 2.96 10.33 -13.55
C LYS A 124 2.54 10.48 -15.02
N SER A 125 1.40 9.90 -15.40
CA SER A 125 0.86 10.01 -16.77
C SER A 125 0.59 11.47 -17.14
N THR A 126 -0.11 12.19 -16.26
CA THR A 126 -0.45 13.61 -16.47
C THR A 126 0.80 14.47 -16.61
N VAL A 127 1.81 14.27 -15.77
CA VAL A 127 3.08 15.01 -15.88
C VAL A 127 3.80 14.68 -17.19
N ALA A 128 3.81 13.43 -17.62
CA ALA A 128 4.40 13.04 -18.90
C ALA A 128 3.69 13.69 -20.09
N GLU A 129 2.36 13.73 -20.10
CA GLU A 129 1.55 14.42 -21.10
C GLU A 129 1.82 15.93 -21.10
N MET A 130 1.88 16.57 -19.93
CA MET A 130 2.22 17.99 -19.81
C MET A 130 3.61 18.30 -20.37
N LEU A 131 4.62 17.46 -20.06
CA LEU A 131 5.96 17.61 -20.60
C LEU A 131 6.00 17.43 -22.12
N LEU A 132 5.21 16.50 -22.67
CA LEU A 132 5.07 16.32 -24.12
C LEU A 132 4.48 17.56 -24.78
N ILE A 133 3.42 18.13 -24.20
CA ILE A 133 2.80 19.37 -24.69
C ILE A 133 3.81 20.51 -24.66
N LEU A 134 4.55 20.68 -23.57
CA LEU A 134 5.57 21.73 -23.46
C LEU A 134 6.72 21.54 -24.45
N ALA A 135 7.15 20.30 -24.68
CA ALA A 135 8.26 19.98 -25.57
C ALA A 135 7.90 20.07 -27.06
N THR A 136 6.66 19.73 -27.43
CA THR A 136 6.24 19.61 -28.84
C THR A 136 5.24 20.68 -29.27
N GLY A 137 4.67 21.45 -28.34
CA GLY A 137 3.57 22.37 -28.59
C GLY A 137 2.25 21.67 -28.99
N LYS A 138 2.16 20.34 -28.89
CA LYS A 138 1.00 19.54 -29.29
C LYS A 138 0.67 18.51 -28.21
N SER A 139 -0.63 18.35 -27.92
CA SER A 139 -1.11 17.17 -27.18
C SER A 139 -1.31 16.02 -28.17
N ASP A 140 -1.06 14.78 -27.76
CA ASP A 140 -1.22 13.58 -28.60
C ASP A 140 -2.66 13.37 -29.10
N THR A 141 -3.64 14.00 -28.44
CA THR A 141 -4.96 14.25 -29.04
C THR A 141 -4.86 15.43 -30.01
N ALA A 142 -4.85 15.11 -31.31
CA ALA A 142 -5.21 16.08 -32.32
C ALA A 142 -6.65 16.55 -32.06
N THR A 143 -6.83 17.68 -31.38
CA THR A 143 -8.14 18.35 -31.26
C THR A 143 -8.65 18.82 -32.63
N TYR A 144 -7.79 18.85 -33.64
CA TYR A 144 -8.17 19.12 -35.02
C TYR A 144 -7.77 17.95 -35.91
N SER A 145 -8.79 17.29 -36.45
CA SER A 145 -8.61 16.37 -37.57
C SER A 145 -7.91 17.12 -38.71
N PRO A 146 -6.90 16.55 -39.40
CA PRO A 146 -6.28 17.16 -40.58
C PRO A 146 -7.23 17.35 -41.77
N SER A 147 -8.50 16.95 -41.62
CA SER A 147 -9.54 17.04 -42.64
C SER A 147 -10.50 18.21 -42.46
N GLU A 148 -10.35 19.08 -41.45
CA GLU A 148 -11.12 20.32 -41.41
C GLU A 148 -10.46 21.38 -42.30
N SER A 149 -10.86 21.30 -43.57
CA SER A 149 -10.82 22.36 -44.57
C SER A 149 -10.94 23.75 -43.95
N HIS A 150 -9.96 24.60 -44.28
CA HIS A 150 -9.97 26.05 -44.11
C HIS A 150 -11.37 26.68 -44.16
N SER A 151 -11.97 26.97 -43.01
CA SER A 151 -13.04 27.96 -42.91
C SER A 151 -12.40 29.34 -42.78
N PHE A 152 -12.08 29.93 -43.92
CA PHE A 152 -11.87 31.38 -44.03
C PHE A 152 -13.24 32.05 -43.84
N GLU A 153 -13.63 32.38 -42.61
CA GLU A 153 -14.69 33.36 -42.36
C GLU A 153 -14.74 33.77 -40.87
N GLY A 154 -14.34 35.02 -40.60
CA GLY A 154 -14.91 35.83 -39.51
C GLY A 154 -14.19 35.85 -38.16
N GLY A 155 -13.47 36.94 -37.88
CA GLY A 155 -13.14 37.35 -36.51
C GLY A 155 -11.91 38.25 -36.37
N GLN A 156 -12.02 39.52 -36.77
CA GLN A 156 -11.01 40.55 -36.47
C GLN A 156 -10.93 40.81 -34.96
N LEU A 157 -9.72 40.74 -34.39
CA LEU A 157 -9.42 41.37 -33.10
C LEU A 157 -9.09 42.84 -33.36
N VAL A 158 -10.03 43.72 -33.06
CA VAL A 158 -9.83 45.17 -33.00
C VAL A 158 -9.19 45.48 -31.65
N ASN A 159 -8.00 46.08 -31.66
CA ASN A 159 -7.37 46.63 -30.46
C ASN A 159 -8.12 47.92 -30.07
N GLU A 160 -8.83 47.91 -28.94
CA GLU A 160 -9.24 49.13 -28.25
C GLU A 160 -8.22 49.47 -27.15
N ALA A 161 -7.23 50.30 -27.49
CA ALA A 161 -6.56 51.21 -26.54
C ALA A 161 -5.69 52.21 -27.32
N ALA A 162 -6.18 53.45 -27.40
CA ALA A 162 -5.54 54.76 -27.60
C ALA A 162 -4.27 54.86 -28.48
#